data_AF-A0A3M0WHU1-F1
#
_entry.id   AF-A0A3M0WHU1-F1
#
_cell.length_a   1.000
_cell.length_b   1.000
_cell.length_c   1.000
_cell.angle_alpha   90.00
_cell.angle_beta   90.00
_cell.angle_gamma   90.00
#
_symmetry.space_group_name_H-M   'P 1'
#
loop_
_entity.id
_entity.type
_entity.pdbx_description
1 polymer ?
#
loop_
_entity_poly.entity_id
_entity_poly.type
_entity_poly.pdbx_seq_one_letter_code
_entity_poly.pdbx_strand_id
1 'polypeptide(L)'
;MINIQKPPVDITETDEAFFLAVDLPGVLAEDLEIIGYEQGIEIRGVKKTLLKGKFLLMERPTGIFKRRINFKKFVNLEKAEAFLTNGVLIVKVPKATNELVLKTSVKIIIRR
;
A
#
# COMPACT_ATOMS: atom_id res chain seq x y z
N MET A 1 1.48 -21.75 9.79
CA MET A 1 1.84 -20.67 8.84
C MET A 1 0.76 -19.61 8.88
N ILE A 2 1.11 -18.34 9.09
CA ILE A 2 0.14 -17.23 8.98
C ILE A 2 -0.09 -17.01 7.47
N ASN A 3 -1.32 -17.18 7.00
CA ASN A 3 -1.67 -16.86 5.62
C ASN A 3 -1.72 -15.33 5.48
N ILE A 4 -0.73 -14.76 4.78
CA ILE A 4 -0.67 -13.32 4.53
C ILE A 4 -1.26 -13.07 3.15
N GLN A 5 -2.40 -12.38 3.10
CA GLN A 5 -3.02 -12.05 1.84
C GLN A 5 -2.12 -11.10 1.04
N LYS A 6 -2.04 -11.32 -0.27
CA LYS A 6 -1.30 -10.47 -1.21
C LYS A 6 -2.30 -9.78 -2.15
N PRO A 7 -2.78 -8.57 -1.81
CA PRO A 7 -3.74 -7.84 -2.63
C PRO A 7 -3.24 -7.67 -4.08
N PRO A 8 -4.15 -7.68 -5.07
CA PRO A 8 -3.83 -7.27 -6.44
C PRO A 8 -3.30 -5.84 -6.47
N VAL A 9 -2.37 -5.58 -7.41
CA VAL A 9 -1.78 -4.26 -7.60
C VAL A 9 -1.44 -4.04 -9.06
N ASP A 10 -1.83 -2.88 -9.57
CA ASP A 10 -1.35 -2.33 -10.83
C ASP A 10 -0.32 -1.24 -10.57
N ILE A 11 0.68 -1.14 -11.44
CA ILE A 11 1.78 -0.19 -11.32
C ILE A 11 2.05 0.43 -12.68
N THR A 12 2.13 1.76 -12.74
CA THR A 12 2.60 2.50 -13.90
C THR A 12 3.78 3.40 -13.53
N GLU A 13 4.68 3.63 -14.48
CA GLU A 13 5.81 4.54 -14.35
C GLU A 13 5.65 5.67 -15.38
N THR A 14 5.86 6.90 -14.92
CA THR A 14 6.11 8.08 -15.75
C THR A 14 7.56 8.51 -15.53
N ASP A 15 8.08 9.49 -16.27
CA ASP A 15 9.44 9.98 -16.04
C ASP A 15 9.65 10.51 -14.61
N GLU A 16 8.60 11.06 -14.00
CA GLU A 16 8.65 11.75 -12.71
C GLU A 16 8.27 10.87 -11.51
N ALA A 17 7.39 9.88 -11.70
CA ALA A 17 6.79 9.15 -10.58
C ALA A 17 6.33 7.74 -10.94
N PHE A 18 6.21 6.90 -9.91
CA PHE A 18 5.45 5.65 -9.94
C PHE A 18 4.03 5.88 -9.40
N PHE A 19 3.04 5.24 -10.01
CA PHE A 19 1.66 5.22 -9.54
C PHE A 19 1.24 3.78 -9.31
N LEU A 20 0.64 3.52 -8.14
CA LEU A 20 0.14 2.21 -7.78
C LEU A 20 -1.35 2.29 -7.50
N ALA A 21 -2.10 1.30 -7.94
CA ALA A 21 -3.48 1.06 -7.57
C ALA A 21 -3.59 -0.31 -6.90
N VAL A 22 -4.08 -0.37 -5.66
CA VAL A 22 -4.17 -1.60 -4.87
C VAL A 22 -5.60 -1.84 -4.44
N ASP A 23 -6.13 -3.02 -4.77
CA ASP A 23 -7.50 -3.42 -4.40
C ASP A 23 -7.58 -3.80 -2.93
N LEU A 24 -8.22 -2.95 -2.14
CA LEU A 24 -8.42 -3.10 -0.69
C LEU A 24 -9.89 -2.87 -0.29
N PRO A 25 -10.87 -3.54 -0.93
CA PRO A 25 -12.28 -3.31 -0.62
C PRO A 25 -12.60 -3.71 0.82
N GLY A 26 -13.23 -2.80 1.56
CA GLY A 26 -13.64 -2.98 2.95
C GLY A 26 -12.51 -2.85 3.98
N VAL A 27 -11.36 -2.30 3.60
CA VAL A 27 -10.29 -1.91 4.53
C VAL A 27 -10.48 -0.44 4.93
N LEU A 28 -10.37 -0.15 6.23
CA LEU A 28 -10.38 1.22 6.72
C LEU A 28 -8.96 1.82 6.65
N ALA A 29 -8.84 3.12 6.39
CA ALA A 29 -7.54 3.79 6.31
C ALA A 29 -6.74 3.68 7.63
N GLU A 30 -7.42 3.63 8.78
CA GLU A 30 -6.80 3.44 10.11
C GLU A 30 -6.23 2.03 10.32
N ASP A 31 -6.74 1.03 9.60
CA ASP A 31 -6.27 -0.35 9.63
C ASP A 31 -5.16 -0.61 8.59
N LEU A 32 -4.67 0.44 7.92
CA LEU A 32 -3.69 0.40 6.84
C LEU A 32 -2.45 1.22 7.19
N GLU A 33 -1.29 0.66 6.88
CA GLU A 33 -0.01 1.34 6.99
C GLU A 33 0.78 1.21 5.69
N ILE A 34 1.36 2.35 5.27
CA ILE A 34 2.25 2.43 4.12
C ILE A 34 3.62 2.91 4.62
N ILE A 35 4.64 2.10 4.38
CA ILE A 35 6.03 2.41 4.73
C ILE A 35 6.82 2.50 3.44
N GLY A 36 7.37 3.68 3.18
CA GLY A 36 8.34 3.90 2.12
C GLY A 36 9.75 3.58 2.59
N TYR A 37 10.57 3.10 1.66
CA TYR A 37 12.02 2.90 1.77
C TYR A 37 12.67 3.53 0.54
N GLU A 38 14.01 3.59 0.53
CA GLU A 38 14.81 4.26 -0.51
C GLU A 38 14.41 3.91 -1.95
N GLN A 39 14.04 2.65 -2.20
CA GLN A 39 13.68 2.13 -3.52
C GLN A 39 12.42 1.26 -3.45
N GLY A 40 11.43 1.62 -2.64
CA GLY A 40 10.23 0.79 -2.55
C GLY A 40 9.21 1.25 -1.53
N ILE A 41 8.07 0.57 -1.53
CA ILE A 41 7.04 0.72 -0.51
C ILE A 41 6.55 -0.64 -0.02
N GLU A 42 6.13 -0.67 1.24
CA GLU A 42 5.39 -1.75 1.85
C GLU A 42 4.02 -1.24 2.29
N ILE A 43 2.97 -1.92 1.83
CA ILE A 43 1.59 -1.68 2.19
C ILE A 43 1.15 -2.88 3.03
N ARG A 44 0.70 -2.63 4.26
CA ARG A 44 0.28 -3.68 5.19
C ARG A 44 -0.92 -3.25 5.99
N GLY A 45 -1.66 -4.22 6.50
CA GLY A 45 -2.82 -3.93 7.33
C GLY A 45 -3.62 -5.17 7.66
N VAL A 46 -4.82 -4.94 8.19
CA VAL A 46 -5.75 -6.00 8.57
C VAL A 46 -7.10 -5.76 7.91
N LYS A 47 -7.60 -6.77 7.19
CA LYS A 47 -8.97 -6.80 6.68
C LYS A 47 -9.86 -7.52 7.68
N LYS A 48 -10.68 -6.76 8.42
CA LYS A 48 -11.58 -7.28 9.44
C LYS A 48 -12.73 -8.08 8.81
N THR A 49 -13.18 -9.12 9.53
CA THR A 49 -14.41 -9.83 9.19
C THR A 49 -15.61 -8.95 9.50
N LEU A 50 -16.51 -8.77 8.53
CA LEU A 50 -17.66 -7.88 8.69
C LEU A 50 -18.87 -8.55 9.36
N LEU A 51 -19.00 -9.87 9.24
CA LEU A 51 -20.13 -10.63 9.77
C LEU A 51 -19.68 -11.51 10.95
N LYS A 52 -20.59 -11.75 11.87
CA LYS A 52 -20.41 -12.66 13.02
C LYS A 52 -21.33 -13.87 12.85
N GLY A 53 -20.97 -15.00 13.45
CA GLY A 53 -21.80 -16.21 13.50
C GLY A 53 -21.23 -17.37 12.69
N LYS A 54 -22.06 -18.41 12.47
CA LYS A 54 -21.70 -19.58 11.67
C LYS A 54 -21.71 -19.21 10.19
N PHE A 55 -20.54 -19.18 9.57
CA PHE A 55 -20.43 -19.02 8.13
C PHE A 55 -20.96 -20.26 7.41
N LEU A 56 -21.89 -20.06 6.47
CA LEU A 56 -22.30 -21.10 5.51
C LEU A 56 -21.32 -21.17 4.33
N LEU A 57 -20.71 -20.04 3.97
CA LEU A 57 -19.69 -19.89 2.94
C LEU A 57 -18.81 -18.68 3.27
N MET A 58 -17.50 -18.76 3.03
CA MET A 58 -16.56 -17.65 3.24
C MET A 58 -15.53 -17.60 2.12
N GLU A 59 -15.77 -16.73 1.14
CA GLU A 59 -14.85 -16.50 0.01
C GLU A 59 -14.06 -15.19 0.18
N ARG A 60 -14.63 -14.24 0.92
CA ARG A 60 -14.00 -12.94 1.17
C ARG A 60 -12.75 -13.14 2.02
N PRO A 61 -11.58 -12.69 1.56
CA PRO A 61 -10.38 -12.79 2.34
C PRO A 61 -10.44 -11.83 3.54
N THR A 62 -9.97 -12.30 4.69
CA THR A 62 -9.88 -11.56 5.96
C THR A 62 -8.55 -11.86 6.63
N GLY A 63 -8.10 -10.99 7.53
CA GLY A 63 -6.85 -11.13 8.25
C GLY A 63 -5.76 -10.19 7.72
N ILE A 64 -4.50 -10.56 7.98
CA ILE A 64 -3.34 -9.73 7.68
C ILE A 64 -3.06 -9.76 6.18
N PHE A 65 -2.86 -8.59 5.59
CA PHE A 65 -2.36 -8.45 4.22
C PHE A 65 -1.03 -7.70 4.19
N LYS A 66 -0.22 -8.02 3.18
CA LYS A 66 1.05 -7.33 2.92
C LYS A 66 1.38 -7.33 1.43
N ARG A 67 1.78 -6.17 0.93
CA ARG A 67 2.31 -5.99 -0.42
C ARG A 67 3.60 -5.18 -0.34
N ARG A 68 4.70 -5.77 -0.80
CA ARG A 68 5.98 -5.06 -0.96
C ARG A 68 6.25 -4.88 -2.44
N ILE A 69 6.59 -3.66 -2.81
CA ILE A 69 6.96 -3.25 -4.17
C ILE A 69 8.33 -2.61 -4.08
N ASN A 70 9.28 -3.14 -4.84
CA ASN A 70 10.60 -2.54 -4.99
C ASN A 70 10.68 -1.89 -6.38
N PHE A 71 11.20 -0.67 -6.42
CA PHE A 71 11.53 0.07 -7.63
C PHE A 71 13.01 -0.11 -7.93
N LYS A 72 13.41 0.04 -9.20
CA LYS A 72 14.84 0.06 -9.60
C LYS A 72 15.46 1.46 -9.53
N LYS A 73 14.76 2.42 -8.91
CA LYS A 73 15.14 3.83 -8.81
C LYS A 73 14.85 4.32 -7.40
N PHE A 74 15.65 5.29 -6.95
CA PHE A 74 15.41 5.99 -5.70
C PHE A 74 14.14 6.84 -5.76
N VAL A 75 13.44 6.95 -4.64
CA VAL A 75 12.17 7.67 -4.53
C VAL A 75 12.21 8.79 -3.50
N ASN A 76 11.48 9.87 -3.78
CA ASN A 76 11.27 10.96 -2.85
C ASN A 76 10.05 10.66 -1.98
N LEU A 77 10.30 10.04 -0.82
CA LEU A 77 9.26 9.64 0.12
C LEU A 77 8.56 10.81 0.81
N GLU A 78 9.21 11.97 0.92
CA GLU A 78 8.61 13.15 1.56
C GLU A 78 7.49 13.76 0.71
N LYS A 79 7.57 13.55 -0.61
CA LYS A 79 6.54 13.97 -1.58
C LYS A 79 5.60 12.84 -1.99
N ALA A 80 5.69 11.68 -1.35
CA ALA A 80 4.78 10.58 -1.65
C ALA A 80 3.38 10.89 -1.12
N GLU A 81 2.36 10.50 -1.89
CA GLU A 81 0.95 10.75 -1.56
C GLU A 81 0.17 9.45 -1.69
N ALA A 82 -0.82 9.27 -0.80
CA ALA A 82 -1.68 8.10 -0.82
C ALA A 82 -3.13 8.50 -0.56
N PHE A 83 -4.06 7.87 -1.27
CA PHE A 83 -5.49 8.10 -1.18
C PHE A 83 -6.23 6.77 -1.22
N LEU A 84 -7.18 6.55 -0.30
CA LEU A 84 -8.03 5.37 -0.31
C LEU A 84 -9.45 5.78 -0.64
N THR A 85 -9.91 5.44 -1.85
CA THR A 85 -11.25 5.79 -2.33
C THR A 85 -11.91 4.60 -2.98
N ASN A 86 -13.20 4.38 -2.69
CA ASN A 86 -14.01 3.29 -3.27
C ASN A 86 -13.36 1.89 -3.18
N GLY A 87 -12.60 1.62 -2.11
CA GLY A 87 -11.92 0.34 -1.91
C GLY A 87 -10.63 0.16 -2.71
N VAL A 88 -10.11 1.21 -3.37
CA VAL A 88 -8.83 1.21 -4.08
C VAL A 88 -7.89 2.20 -3.41
N LEU A 89 -6.69 1.72 -3.03
CA LEU A 89 -5.61 2.56 -2.56
C LEU A 89 -4.77 3.02 -3.76
N ILE A 90 -4.74 4.33 -4.00
CA ILE A 90 -3.86 4.96 -4.97
C ILE A 90 -2.63 5.51 -4.23
N VAL A 91 -1.43 5.17 -4.69
CA VAL A 91 -0.18 5.70 -4.16
C VAL A 91 0.65 6.32 -5.28
N LYS A 92 0.98 7.61 -5.12
CA LYS A 92 1.95 8.31 -5.97
C LYS A 92 3.29 8.36 -5.25
N VAL A 93 4.33 7.85 -5.90
CA VAL A 93 5.70 7.81 -5.37
C VAL A 93 6.63 8.54 -6.36
N PRO A 94 6.94 9.83 -6.12
CA PRO A 94 7.86 10.57 -6.98
C PRO A 94 9.26 9.96 -6.96
N LYS A 95 9.96 10.02 -8.08
CA LYS A 95 11.37 9.62 -8.17
C LYS A 95 12.24 10.68 -7.49
N ALA A 96 13.38 10.25 -6.94
CA ALA A 96 14.36 11.17 -6.38
C ALA A 96 15.07 11.93 -7.51
N THR A 97 15.26 13.24 -7.31
CA THR A 97 16.03 14.09 -8.24
C THR A 97 17.52 14.09 -7.93
N ASN A 98 17.91 13.77 -6.69
CA ASN A 98 19.29 13.58 -6.24
C ASN A 98 19.33 12.40 -5.26
N GLU A 99 20.43 11.64 -5.26
CA GLU A 99 20.65 10.48 -4.38
C GLU A 99 20.98 10.87 -2.92
N LEU A 100 21.22 12.15 -2.65
CA LEU A 100 21.66 12.64 -1.34
C LEU A 100 20.47 13.00 -0.44
N VAL A 101 20.40 12.26 0.68
CA VAL A 101 19.39 12.29 1.76
C VAL A 101 18.14 11.46 1.45
N LEU A 102 18.30 10.14 1.52
CA LEU A 102 17.18 9.21 1.57
C LEU A 102 16.95 8.85 3.05
N LYS A 103 15.81 9.26 3.61
CA LYS A 103 15.35 8.70 4.88
C LYS A 103 15.24 7.18 4.70
N THR A 104 15.86 6.41 5.60
CA THR A 104 15.90 4.94 5.53
C THR A 104 14.50 4.32 5.50
N SER A 105 13.53 4.97 6.16
CA SER A 105 12.10 4.67 5.99
C SER A 105 11.22 5.86 6.38
N VAL A 106 10.04 5.96 5.76
CA VAL A 106 9.03 7.00 6.06
C VAL A 106 7.64 6.39 6.06
N LYS A 107 6.81 6.72 7.06
CA LYS A 107 5.38 6.40 7.03
C LYS A 107 4.65 7.37 6.10
N ILE A 108 4.04 6.86 5.04
CA ILE A 108 3.27 7.66 4.08
C ILE A 108 1.85 7.80 4.61
N ILE A 109 1.38 9.05 4.74
CA ILE A 109 0.05 9.37 5.27
C ILE A 109 -1.00 9.19 4.17
N ILE A 110 -2.07 8.46 4.49
CA ILE A 110 -3.24 8.33 3.63
C ILE A 110 -4.11 9.56 3.83
N ARG A 111 -4.33 10.31 2.74
CA ARG A 111 -5.19 11.49 2.72
C ARG A 111 -6.65 11.06 2.46
N ARG A 112 -7.58 11.86 2.98
CA ARG A 112 -9.02 11.73 2.70
C ARG A 112 -9.35 12.36 1.35
#